data_AF-A0AAW0HIL5-F1
#
_entry.id   AF-A0AAW0HIL5-F1
#
_cell.length_a   1.000
_cell.length_b   1.000
_cell.length_c   1.000
_cell.angle_alpha   90.00
_cell.angle_beta   90.00
_cell.angle_gamma   90.00
#
_symmetry.space_group_name_H-M   'P 1'
#
loop_
_entity.id
_entity.type
_entity.pdbx_description
1 polymer ?
#
loop_
_entity_poly.entity_id
_entity_poly.type
_entity_poly.pdbx_seq_one_letter_code
_entity_poly.pdbx_strand_id
1 'polypeptide(L)'
;MNFEPLKSHVTQSSFAIGYKIDEFQVHANLNDRPEFGDSIYQKVNKKLEIAISLSRTARKSNTHFRTVVKYQVGPDASFWPN
;
A
#
# COMPACT_ATOMS: atom_id res chain seq x y z
N MET A 1 -1.77 -15.51 5.79
CA MET A 1 -1.23 -16.89 5.94
C MET A 1 -2.03 -17.81 5.03
N ASN A 2 -1.34 -18.65 4.25
CA ASN A 2 -1.92 -19.58 3.30
C ASN A 2 -1.34 -20.98 3.53
N PHE A 3 -2.20 -21.97 3.75
CA PHE A 3 -1.83 -23.35 4.03
C PHE A 3 -2.24 -24.24 2.87
N GLU A 4 -1.32 -25.08 2.37
CA GLU A 4 -1.59 -26.03 1.29
C GLU A 4 -1.82 -27.44 1.87
N PRO A 5 -3.06 -27.96 1.87
CA PRO A 5 -3.37 -29.26 2.48
C PRO A 5 -2.61 -30.43 1.82
N LEU A 6 -2.45 -30.38 0.49
CA LEU A 6 -1.73 -31.39 -0.28
C LEU A 6 -0.24 -31.51 0.10
N LYS A 7 0.36 -30.43 0.64
CA LYS A 7 1.75 -30.40 1.09
C LYS A 7 1.87 -30.40 2.62
N SER A 8 0.75 -30.31 3.33
CA SER A 8 0.68 -30.18 4.79
C SER A 8 1.60 -29.08 5.35
N HIS A 9 1.77 -27.97 4.62
CA HIS A 9 2.69 -26.89 4.98
C HIS A 9 2.14 -25.50 4.60
N VAL A 10 2.56 -24.47 5.33
CA VAL A 10 2.23 -23.05 5.07
C VAL A 10 3.10 -22.54 3.92
N THR A 11 2.49 -22.11 2.80
CA THR A 11 3.26 -21.68 1.62
C THR A 11 3.43 -20.19 1.51
N GLN A 12 2.63 -19.40 2.24
CA GLN A 12 2.76 -17.95 2.31
C GLN A 12 2.30 -17.44 3.67
N SER A 13 3.12 -16.59 4.29
CA SER A 13 2.80 -15.74 5.42
C SER A 13 3.00 -14.29 5.01
N SER A 14 2.20 -13.43 5.63
CA SER A 14 2.19 -12.00 5.40
C SER A 14 1.89 -11.34 6.72
N PHE A 15 2.77 -10.43 7.15
CA PHE A 15 2.60 -9.61 8.33
C PHE A 15 2.34 -8.18 7.87
N ALA A 16 1.29 -7.58 8.40
CA ALA A 16 0.92 -6.21 8.12
C ALA A 16 0.83 -5.45 9.44
N ILE A 17 1.46 -4.28 9.49
CA ILE A 17 1.31 -3.33 10.57
C ILE A 17 0.83 -2.01 9.97
N GLY A 18 -0.16 -1.39 10.61
CA GLY A 18 -0.68 -0.14 10.12
C GLY A 18 -1.25 0.71 11.24
N TYR A 19 -1.28 2.00 10.98
CA TYR A 19 -1.93 3.00 11.81
C TYR A 19 -2.93 3.74 10.95
N LYS A 20 -4.17 3.84 11.42
CA LYS A 20 -5.26 4.49 10.69
C LYS A 20 -6.04 5.39 11.63
N ILE A 21 -6.21 6.63 11.17
CA ILE A 21 -7.18 7.61 11.64
C ILE A 21 -7.96 8.11 10.42
N ASP A 22 -9.03 8.89 10.62
CA ASP A 22 -9.96 9.26 9.53
C ASP A 22 -9.27 9.84 8.29
N GLU A 23 -8.28 10.70 8.51
CA GLU A 23 -7.61 11.46 7.44
C GLU A 23 -6.23 10.91 7.09
N PHE A 24 -5.73 9.91 7.80
CA PHE A 24 -4.35 9.45 7.63
C PHE A 24 -4.22 7.95 7.88
N GLN A 25 -3.56 7.26 6.96
CA GLN A 25 -3.29 5.84 7.07
C GLN A 25 -1.85 5.58 6.69
N VAL A 26 -1.16 4.79 7.49
CA VAL A 26 0.14 4.22 7.17
C VAL A 26 0.00 2.72 7.27
N HIS A 27 0.51 2.01 6.30
CA HIS A 27 0.49 0.56 6.26
C HIS A 27 1.82 0.05 5.73
N ALA A 28 2.47 -0.81 6.49
CA ALA A 28 3.66 -1.55 6.10
C ALA A 28 3.32 -3.04 6.07
N ASN A 29 3.75 -3.73 5.02
CA ASN A 29 3.58 -5.16 4.86
C ASN A 29 4.91 -5.87 4.59
N LEU A 30 4.98 -7.09 5.11
CA LEU A 30 6.09 -8.01 5.02
C LEU A 30 5.52 -9.34 4.55
N ASN A 31 6.00 -9.85 3.43
CA ASN A 31 5.63 -11.17 2.95
C ASN A 31 6.76 -12.18 3.18
N ASP A 32 6.46 -13.47 3.05
CA ASP A 32 7.47 -14.55 3.11
C ASP A 32 8.48 -14.51 1.95
N ARG A 33 8.07 -13.89 0.84
CA ARG A 33 9.01 -13.46 -0.20
C ARG A 33 9.66 -12.19 0.30
N PRO A 34 10.91 -11.87 -0.10
CA PRO A 34 11.60 -10.66 0.34
C PRO A 34 10.95 -9.34 -0.15
N GLU A 35 9.65 -9.29 -0.38
CA GLU A 35 8.90 -8.13 -0.83
C GLU A 35 8.34 -7.39 0.38
N PHE A 36 8.80 -6.15 0.53
CA PHE A 36 8.36 -5.15 1.49
C PHE A 36 7.47 -4.17 0.74
N GLY A 37 6.29 -3.89 1.26
CA GLY A 37 5.34 -2.96 0.68
C GLY A 37 4.82 -1.99 1.74
N ASP A 38 5.15 -0.71 1.58
CA ASP A 38 4.68 0.34 2.48
C ASP A 38 3.79 1.31 1.72
N SER A 39 2.82 1.90 2.40
CA SER A 39 1.96 2.93 1.84
C SER A 39 1.54 3.94 2.88
N ILE A 40 1.40 5.18 2.43
CA ILE A 40 0.90 6.31 3.20
C ILE A 40 -0.26 6.89 2.42
N TYR A 41 -1.42 6.98 3.04
CA TYR A 41 -2.57 7.70 2.54
C TYR A 41 -2.86 8.88 3.45
N GLN A 42 -3.09 10.03 2.85
CA GLN A 42 -3.46 11.25 3.56
C GLN A 42 -4.57 11.98 2.82
N LYS A 43 -5.70 12.15 3.50
CA LYS A 43 -6.74 13.08 3.11
C LYS A 43 -6.37 14.46 3.65
N VAL A 44 -5.88 15.33 2.77
CA VAL A 44 -5.45 16.68 3.17
C VAL A 44 -6.66 17.57 3.45
N ASN A 45 -7.73 17.41 2.68
CA ASN A 45 -9.01 18.06 2.90
C ASN A 45 -10.14 17.32 2.15
N LYS A 46 -11.35 17.89 2.11
CA LYS A 46 -12.51 17.28 1.43
C LYS A 46 -12.33 17.07 -0.08
N LYS A 47 -11.39 17.77 -0.71
CA LYS A 47 -11.15 17.73 -2.15
C LYS A 47 -9.79 17.15 -2.54
N LEU A 48 -8.86 17.01 -1.61
CA LEU A 48 -7.48 16.61 -1.89
C LEU A 48 -7.09 15.40 -1.07
N GLU A 49 -6.73 14.32 -1.77
CA GLU A 49 -6.21 13.09 -1.19
C GLU A 49 -4.87 12.77 -1.86
N ILE A 50 -3.91 12.29 -1.07
CA ILE A 50 -2.58 11.92 -1.51
C ILE A 50 -2.33 10.49 -1.05
N ALA A 51 -1.81 9.66 -1.95
CA ALA A 51 -1.38 8.31 -1.66
C ALA A 51 0.05 8.11 -2.15
N ILE A 52 0.88 7.53 -1.30
CA ILE A 52 2.25 7.17 -1.60
C ILE A 52 2.36 5.68 -1.37
N SER A 53 2.97 4.96 -2.30
CA SER A 53 3.29 3.54 -2.15
C SER A 53 4.75 3.29 -2.47
N LEU A 54 5.39 2.52 -1.61
CA LEU A 54 6.77 2.07 -1.69
C LEU A 54 6.76 0.54 -1.79
N SER A 55 7.46 -0.04 -2.76
CA SER A 55 7.70 -1.47 -2.79
C SER A 55 9.16 -1.79 -3.08
N ARG A 56 9.72 -2.71 -2.30
CA ARG A 56 11.11 -3.16 -2.40
C ARG A 56 11.15 -4.68 -2.34
N THR A 57 11.94 -5.31 -3.20
CA THR A 57 12.23 -6.74 -3.12
C THR A 57 13.66 -6.91 -2.60
N ALA A 58 13.93 -7.51 -1.44
CA ALA A 58 15.25 -7.62 -0.82
C ALA A 58 16.32 -8.28 -1.70
N ARG A 59 15.92 -9.04 -2.73
CA ARG A 59 16.85 -9.61 -3.72
C ARG A 59 17.34 -8.59 -4.76
N LYS A 60 16.67 -7.45 -4.91
CA LYS A 60 17.00 -6.35 -5.83
C LYS A 60 17.16 -5.06 -5.03
N SER A 61 18.23 -4.31 -5.25
CA SER A 61 18.42 -2.99 -4.61
C SER A 61 17.40 -1.94 -5.07
N ASN A 62 16.65 -2.22 -6.13
CA ASN A 62 15.66 -1.31 -6.68
C ASN A 62 14.46 -1.16 -5.75
N THR A 63 14.04 0.08 -5.58
CA THR A 63 12.87 0.46 -4.81
C THR A 63 11.90 1.16 -5.76
N HIS A 64 10.69 0.63 -5.88
CA HIS A 64 9.62 1.25 -6.65
C HIS A 64 8.86 2.20 -5.73
N PHE A 65 8.81 3.47 -6.13
CA PHE A 65 8.08 4.51 -5.43
C PHE A 65 7.04 5.08 -6.37
N ARG A 66 5.80 5.20 -5.90
CA ARG A 66 4.69 5.79 -6.65
C ARG A 66 3.94 6.78 -5.76
N THR A 67 3.69 7.96 -6.31
CA THR A 67 2.86 8.99 -5.70
C THR A 67 1.64 9.21 -6.58
N VAL A 68 0.48 9.26 -5.95
CA VAL A 68 -0.79 9.55 -6.59
C VAL A 68 -1.46 10.68 -5.82
N VAL A 69 -1.99 11.65 -6.56
CA VAL A 69 -2.75 12.76 -5.99
C VAL A 69 -4.13 12.77 -6.64
N LYS A 70 -5.17 12.76 -5.82
CA LYS A 70 -6.54 12.94 -6.25
C LYS A 70 -6.98 14.33 -5.88
N TYR A 71 -7.47 15.07 -6.88
CA TYR A 71 -8.12 16.36 -6.65
C TYR A 71 -9.56 16.34 -7.16
N GLN A 72 -10.52 16.56 -6.26
CA GLN A 72 -11.93 16.65 -6.58
C GLN A 72 -12.27 18.07 -7.05
N VAL A 73 -12.62 18.18 -8.32
CA VAL A 73 -12.97 19.45 -8.97
C VAL A 73 -14.45 19.78 -8.73
N GLY A 74 -15.30 18.76 -8.72
CA GLY A 74 -16.74 18.88 -8.46
C GLY A 74 -17.34 17.59 -7.89
N PRO A 75 -18.67 17.55 -7.66
CA PRO A 75 -19.35 16.36 -7.13
C PRO A 75 -19.09 15.11 -7.97
N ASP A 76 -19.09 15.27 -9.31
CA ASP A 76 -18.98 14.16 -10.27
C ASP A 76 -17.66 14.14 -11.03
N ALA A 77 -16.70 15.01 -10.67
CA ALA A 77 -15.45 15.17 -11.39
C ALA A 77 -14.24 15.18 -10.44
N SER A 78 -13.29 14.29 -10.70
CA SER A 78 -11.99 14.24 -10.02
C SER A 78 -10.85 14.09 -11.01
N PHE A 79 -9.78 14.85 -10.80
CA PHE A 79 -8.52 14.67 -11.49
C PHE A 79 -7.65 13.66 -10.74
N TRP A 80 -7.12 12.69 -11.48
CA TRP A 80 -6.10 11.74 -11.03
C TRP A 80 -5.04 11.64 -12.14
N PRO A 81 -3.74 11.78 -11.82
CA PRO A 81 -2.68 11.54 -12.79
C PRO A 81 -2.59 10.03 -13.09
N ASN A 82 -2.48 9.68 -14.38
CA ASN A 82 -2.25 8.31 -14.86
C ASN A 82 -0.85 7.81 -14.54
#